data_AF-A0A6J4YAW6-F1
#
_entry.id   AF-A0A6J4YAW6-F1
#
_cell.length_a   1.000
_cell.length_b   1.000
_cell.length_c   1.000
_cell.angle_alpha   90.00
_cell.angle_beta   90.00
_cell.angle_gamma   90.00
#
_symmetry.space_group_name_H-M   'P 1'
#
loop_
_entity.id
_entity.type
_entity.pdbx_description
1 polymer ?
#
loop_
_entity_poly.entity_id
_entity_poly.type
_entity_poly.pdbx_seq_one_letter_code
_entity_poly.pdbx_strand_id
1 'polypeptide(L)' 'MRIRTIRKQVREFNMKFAVFTISCLVILSVAPGVGAQRLYTWIDENGVTHITDTPPPSKAKLEDSVEYRACA' A
#
# COMPACT_ATOMS: atom_id res chain seq x y z
N MET A 1 36.11 -30.80 20.96
CA MET A 1 35.56 -29.56 21.57
C MET A 1 35.09 -28.52 20.53
N ARG A 2 35.83 -28.28 19.44
CA ARG A 2 35.53 -27.30 18.36
C ARG A 2 34.15 -27.39 17.68
N ILE A 3 33.62 -28.60 17.47
CA ILE A 3 32.34 -28.82 16.74
C ILE A 3 31.10 -28.27 17.48
N ARG A 4 31.12 -28.26 18.83
CA ARG A 4 30.01 -27.71 19.63
C ARG A 4 29.93 -26.19 19.49
N THR A 5 31.08 -25.54 19.38
CA THR A 5 31.19 -24.08 19.23
C THR A 5 30.69 -23.61 17.87
N ILE A 6 31.00 -24.34 16.79
CA ILE A 6 30.53 -24.03 15.44
C ILE A 6 29.01 -24.16 15.36
N ARG A 7 28.43 -25.25 15.89
CA ARG A 7 26.98 -25.43 15.92
C ARG A 7 26.25 -24.35 16.72
N LYS A 8 26.88 -23.84 17.79
CA LYS A 8 26.34 -22.72 18.56
C LYS A 8 26.40 -21.41 17.74
N GLN A 9 27.53 -21.11 17.10
CA GLN A 9 27.68 -19.93 16.23
C GLN A 9 26.69 -19.90 15.07
N VAL A 10 26.51 -21.02 14.36
CA VAL A 10 25.52 -21.15 13.27
C VAL A 10 24.09 -20.93 13.80
N ARG A 11 23.76 -21.48 14.98
CA ARG A 11 22.45 -21.29 15.61
C ARG A 11 22.19 -19.82 15.97
N GLU A 12 23.15 -19.17 16.61
CA GLU A 12 23.06 -17.76 17.00
C GLU A 12 22.93 -16.84 15.78
N PHE A 13 23.67 -17.13 14.70
CA PHE A 13 23.58 -16.40 13.45
C PHE A 13 22.20 -16.54 12.80
N ASN A 14 21.68 -17.77 12.71
CA ASN A 14 20.35 -18.03 12.18
C ASN A 14 19.24 -17.38 13.03
N MET A 15 19.37 -17.38 14.36
CA MET A 15 18.41 -16.72 15.24
C MET A 15 18.37 -15.20 15.04
N LYS A 16 19.53 -14.55 14.88
CA LYS A 16 19.59 -13.11 14.60
C LYS A 16 18.97 -12.77 13.25
N PHE A 17 19.25 -13.58 12.22
CA PHE A 17 18.61 -13.43 10.92
C PHE A 17 17.10 -13.63 10.99
N ALA A 18 16.62 -14.65 11.71
CA ALA A 18 15.20 -14.90 11.89
C ALA A 18 14.50 -13.75 12.64
N VAL A 19 15.12 -13.20 13.69
CA VAL A 19 14.58 -12.04 14.41
C VAL A 19 14.52 -10.81 13.50
N PHE A 20 15.55 -10.57 12.70
CA PHE A 20 15.59 -9.45 11.76
C PHE A 20 14.51 -9.58 10.68
N THR A 21 14.33 -10.78 10.10
CA THR A 21 13.29 -11.01 9.08
C THR A 21 11.89 -10.87 9.66
N ILE A 22 11.63 -11.43 10.85
CA ILE A 22 10.34 -11.29 11.53
C ILE A 22 10.05 -9.82 11.85
N SER A 23 11.04 -9.08 12.36
CA SER A 23 10.91 -7.65 12.63
C SER A 23 10.53 -6.85 11.37
N CYS A 24 11.20 -7.12 10.25
CA CYS A 24 10.91 -6.46 8.98
C CYS A 24 9.49 -6.79 8.46
N LEU A 25 9.06 -8.05 8.57
CA LEU A 25 7.71 -8.49 8.21
C LEU A 25 6.62 -7.80 9.06
N VAL A 26 6.86 -7.64 10.36
CA VAL A 26 5.93 -6.92 11.25
C VAL A 26 5.79 -5.46 10.84
N ILE A 27 6.90 -4.78 10.52
CA ILE A 27 6.87 -3.38 10.07
C ILE A 27 6.07 -3.23 8.77
N LEU A 28 6.27 -4.14 7.80
CA LEU A 28 5.55 -4.13 6.52
C LEU A 28 4.05 -4.40 6.69
N SER A 29 3.65 -5.18 7.70
CA SER A 29 2.23 -5.51 7.93
C SER A 29 1.38 -4.35 8.47
N VAL A 30 2.01 -3.31 9.01
CA VAL A 30 1.32 -2.14 9.61
C VAL A 30 1.19 -0.99 8.60
N ALA A 31 1.74 -1.13 7.39
CA ALA A 31 1.59 -0.10 6.36
C ALA A 31 0.09 0.11 6.08
N PRO A 32 -0.48 1.31 6.34
CA PRO A 32 -1.84 1.59 5.92
C PRO A 32 -1.89 1.40 4.41
N GLY A 33 -2.86 0.60 3.95
CA GLY A 33 -3.02 0.36 2.53
C GLY A 33 -3.09 1.70 1.81
N VAL A 34 -2.14 1.96 0.91
CA VAL A 34 -2.24 3.05 -0.06
C VAL A 34 -3.38 2.65 -1.00
N GLY A 35 -4.60 2.87 -0.54
CA GLY A 35 -5.80 2.66 -1.34
C GLY A 35 -5.74 3.60 -2.53
N ALA A 36 -6.11 3.11 -3.72
CA ALA A 36 -6.38 3.97 -4.85
C ALA A 36 -7.44 5.00 -4.41
N GLN A 37 -7.06 6.26 -4.24
CA GLN A 37 -8.04 7.29 -3.92
C GLN A 37 -8.92 7.44 -5.16
N ARG A 38 -10.24 7.49 -4.97
CA ARG A 38 -11.17 7.50 -6.11
C ARG A 38 -11.39 8.95 -6.50
N LEU A 39 -10.87 9.32 -7.67
CA LEU A 39 -11.13 10.63 -8.25
C LEU A 39 -12.35 10.54 -9.17
N TYR A 40 -13.36 11.36 -8.91
CA TYR A 40 -14.54 11.47 -9.77
C TYR A 40 -14.35 12.65 -10.71
N THR A 41 -14.50 12.40 -12.01
CA THR A 41 -14.52 13.46 -13.02
C THR A 41 -15.93 13.60 -13.56
N TRP A 42 -16.48 14.81 -13.48
CA TRP A 42 -17.82 15.09 -13.96
C TRP A 42 -17.89 16.49 -14.56
N ILE A 43 -18.90 16.71 -15.41
CA ILE A 43 -19.14 17.98 -16.08
C ILE A 43 -20.44 18.58 -15.51
N ASP A 44 -20.38 19.83 -15.07
CA ASP A 44 -21.54 20.55 -14.54
C ASP A 44 -22.50 21.06 -15.64
N GLU A 45 -23.64 21.63 -15.25
CA GLU A 45 -24.66 22.15 -16.20
C GLU A 45 -24.12 23.28 -17.10
N ASN A 46 -23.04 23.95 -16.69
CA ASN A 46 -22.40 25.03 -17.43
C ASN A 46 -21.27 24.53 -18.35
N GLY A 47 -21.02 23.22 -18.40
CA GLY A 47 -19.97 22.61 -19.21
C GLY A 47 -18.58 22.66 -18.57
N VAL A 48 -18.47 22.96 -17.26
CA VAL A 48 -17.19 22.99 -16.54
C VAL A 48 -16.86 21.61 -16.00
N THR A 49 -15.63 21.14 -16.26
CA THR A 49 -15.11 19.88 -15.74
C THR A 49 -14.61 20.06 -14.32
N HIS A 50 -15.13 19.24 -13.40
CA HIS A 50 -14.71 19.19 -12.00
C HIS A 50 -14.08 17.84 -11.69
N ILE A 51 -13.01 17.87 -10.90
CA ILE A 51 -12.29 16.69 -10.40
C ILE A 51 -12.40 16.74 -8.88
N THR A 52 -13.20 15.87 -8.28
CA THR A 52 -13.50 15.90 -6.85
C THR A 52 -13.38 14.51 -6.21
N ASP A 53 -12.94 14.46 -4.95
CA ASP A 53 -12.96 13.23 -4.14
C ASP A 53 -14.38 12.86 -3.67
N THR A 54 -15.32 13.79 -3.77
CA THR A 54 -16.74 13.59 -3.45
C THR A 54 -17.51 13.12 -4.67
N PRO A 55 -18.51 12.23 -4.49
CA PRO A 55 -19.33 11.76 -5.60
C PRO A 55 -20.08 12.91 -6.28
N PRO A 56 -20.30 12.82 -7.60
CA PRO A 56 -21.01 13.86 -8.34
C PRO A 56 -22.46 14.01 -7.83
N PRO A 57 -23.02 15.23 -7.81
CA PRO A 57 -24.44 15.43 -7.54
C PRO A 57 -25.30 14.77 -8.63
N SER A 58 -26.52 14.32 -8.30
CA SER A 58 -27.38 13.49 -9.18
C SER A 58 -27.76 14.11 -10.54
N LYS A 59 -27.36 15.35 -10.80
CA LYS A 59 -27.59 16.08 -12.05
C LYS A 59 -26.37 16.11 -12.98
N ALA A 60 -25.25 15.48 -12.59
CA ALA A 60 -24.06 15.41 -13.43
C ALA A 60 -24.33 14.61 -14.72
N LYS A 61 -23.92 15.17 -15.86
CA LYS A 61 -24.29 14.69 -17.20
C LYS A 61 -23.38 13.59 -17.74
N LEU A 62 -22.20 13.41 -17.14
CA LEU A 62 -21.22 12.37 -17.47
C LEU A 62 -20.48 11.95 -16.19
N GLU A 63 -20.46 10.65 -15.91
CA GLU A 63 -19.68 10.04 -14.84
C GLU A 63 -18.62 9.15 -15.51
N ASP A 64 -17.36 9.54 -15.44
CA ASP A 64 -16.24 8.68 -15.87
C ASP A 64 -15.34 8.42 -14.66
N SER A 65 -15.43 7.21 -14.10
CA SER A 65 -14.66 6.80 -12.93
C SER A 65 -13.31 6.24 -13.39
N VAL A 66 -12.30 7.10 -13.50
CA VAL A 66 -10.95 6.66 -13.82
C VAL A 66 -10.27 6.18 -12.55
N GLU A 67 -10.23 4.87 -12.34
CA GLU A 67 -9.44 4.26 -11.27
C GLU A 67 -7.96 4.41 -11.61
N TYR A 68 -7.28 5.37 -10.97
CA TYR A 68 -5.84 5.49 -11.15
C TYR A 68 -5.13 4.40 -10.36
N ARG A 69 -4.35 3.60 -11.08
CA ARG A 69 -3.41 2.67 -10.46
C ARG A 69 -2.07 3.36 -10.35
N ALA A 70 -1.64 3.69 -9.14
CA ALA A 70 -0.26 4.09 -8.92
C ALA A 70 0.63 2.92 -9.35
N CYS A 71 1.56 3.18 -10.28
CA CYS A 71 2.54 2.19 -10.71
C CYS A 71 3.43 1.86 -9.51
N ALA A 72 3.44 0.60 -9.08
CA ALA A 72 4.25 0.08 -7.98
C ALA A 72 5.62 -0.39 -8.47
#